data_AF-A0A7K1UX03-F1
#
_entry.id   AF-A0A7K1UX03-F1
#
_cell.length_a   1.000
_cell.length_b   1.000
_cell.length_c   1.000
_cell.angle_alpha   90.00
_cell.angle_beta   90.00
_cell.angle_gamma   90.00
#
_symmetry.space_group_name_H-M   'P 1'
#
loop_
_entity.id
_entity.type
_entity.pdbx_description
1 polymer ?
#
loop_
_entity_poly.entity_id
_entity_poly.type
_entity_poly.pdbx_seq_one_letter_code
_entity_poly.pdbx_strand_id
1 'polypeptide(L)'
;MVEHGADPGAAIDATLELLVGQLNALADKPDELTRAAGQLSIPAAMTMLSRSKETRKRWRERPEIMDRLDQLEEDGLVPLWLREIFLLHDDVELVVLDPKNRRAFEFRLVGVQDRLYHCPALLQDALLRHTGPGYLDAEPVDPQAVRYARNDHLTRDDYASAATLMDHQRFNFAHPGVGFMPGSGSPEELPLLEGKPLLTVAPKGIHFNWRPSNMYGVLHQALESSVELSREFTSAEAEALLGRCGLD
;
A
#
# COMPACT_ATOMS: atom_id res chain seq x y z
N MET A 1 -19.19 7.50 -23.89
CA MET A 1 -19.06 6.28 -24.71
C MET A 1 -18.98 5.05 -23.79
N VAL A 2 -20.05 4.83 -23.01
CA VAL A 2 -20.30 3.66 -22.15
C VAL A 2 -21.80 3.34 -22.32
N GLU A 3 -22.26 3.22 -23.57
CA GLU A 3 -23.68 3.00 -23.87
C GLU A 3 -23.94 1.70 -24.65
N HIS A 4 -22.91 0.90 -24.96
CA HIS A 4 -23.08 -0.37 -25.65
C HIS A 4 -22.19 -1.45 -25.06
N GLY A 5 -22.70 -2.17 -24.04
CA GLY A 5 -22.45 -3.60 -23.75
C GLY A 5 -21.01 -4.17 -23.74
N ALA A 6 -19.97 -3.34 -23.84
CA ALA A 6 -18.60 -3.79 -23.80
C ALA A 6 -18.29 -4.18 -22.35
N ASP A 7 -17.91 -5.44 -22.15
CA ASP A 7 -17.39 -5.91 -20.89
C ASP A 7 -16.19 -5.02 -20.50
N PRO A 8 -16.28 -4.21 -19.42
CA PRO A 8 -15.18 -3.39 -18.99
C PRO A 8 -13.92 -4.22 -18.70
N GLY A 9 -14.08 -5.49 -18.33
CA GLY A 9 -12.98 -6.45 -18.18
C GLY A 9 -12.22 -6.69 -19.49
N ALA A 10 -12.93 -6.88 -20.61
CA ALA A 10 -12.30 -7.10 -21.91
C ALA A 10 -11.48 -5.87 -22.37
N ALA A 11 -11.96 -4.66 -22.09
CA ALA A 11 -11.23 -3.44 -22.43
C ALA A 11 -9.98 -3.25 -21.53
N ILE A 12 -10.08 -3.59 -20.25
CA ILE A 12 -8.97 -3.60 -19.30
C ILE A 12 -7.90 -4.58 -19.76
N ASP A 13 -8.29 -5.82 -20.06
CA ASP A 13 -7.34 -6.85 -20.48
C ASP A 13 -6.69 -6.52 -21.82
N ALA A 14 -7.44 -6.00 -22.80
CA ALA A 14 -6.84 -5.53 -24.06
C ALA A 14 -5.81 -4.40 -23.85
N THR A 15 -6.05 -3.49 -22.89
CA THR A 15 -5.09 -2.44 -22.54
C THR A 15 -3.81 -3.01 -21.92
N LEU A 16 -3.93 -4.07 -21.13
CA LEU A 16 -2.78 -4.71 -20.48
C LEU A 16 -2.02 -5.66 -21.41
N GLU A 17 -2.69 -6.30 -22.37
CA GLU A 17 -2.02 -7.02 -23.45
C GLU A 17 -1.24 -6.04 -24.36
N LEU A 18 -1.80 -4.85 -24.62
CA LEU A 18 -1.06 -3.77 -25.29
C LEU A 18 0.17 -3.35 -24.47
N LEU A 19 0.06 -3.24 -23.14
CA LEU A 19 1.21 -2.96 -22.27
C LEU A 19 2.29 -4.03 -22.46
N VAL A 20 1.94 -5.33 -22.42
CA VAL A 20 2.94 -6.40 -22.59
C VAL A 20 3.63 -6.32 -23.96
N GLY A 21 2.86 -6.09 -25.03
CA GLY A 21 3.42 -5.86 -26.37
C GLY A 21 4.39 -4.67 -26.38
N GLN A 22 4.02 -3.59 -25.71
CA GLN A 22 4.85 -2.40 -25.56
C GLN A 22 6.13 -2.66 -24.76
N LEU A 23 6.06 -3.38 -23.65
CA LEU A 23 7.24 -3.71 -22.83
C LEU A 23 8.21 -4.61 -23.62
N ASN A 24 7.71 -5.56 -24.39
CA ASN A 24 8.55 -6.40 -25.25
C ASN A 24 9.20 -5.59 -26.38
N ALA A 25 8.46 -4.67 -27.01
CA ALA A 25 9.02 -3.78 -28.04
C ALA A 25 10.08 -2.84 -27.46
N LEU A 26 9.90 -2.36 -26.22
CA LEU A 26 10.90 -1.56 -25.52
C LEU A 26 12.20 -2.34 -25.27
N ALA A 27 12.12 -3.65 -25.03
CA ALA A 27 13.28 -4.49 -24.77
C ALA A 27 14.07 -4.89 -26.04
N ASP A 28 13.44 -4.97 -27.22
CA ASP A 28 14.05 -5.50 -28.45
C ASP A 28 14.72 -4.44 -29.36
N LYS A 29 15.15 -3.30 -28.78
CA LYS A 29 15.69 -2.07 -29.42
C LYS A 29 14.61 -1.02 -29.71
N PRO A 30 14.34 -0.12 -28.74
CA PRO A 30 13.28 0.86 -28.86
C PRO A 30 13.66 1.98 -29.83
N ASP A 31 12.86 2.15 -30.89
CA ASP A 31 12.89 3.33 -31.74
C ASP A 31 12.03 4.48 -31.18
N GLU A 32 12.03 5.63 -31.86
CA GLU A 32 11.27 6.80 -31.42
C GLU A 32 9.76 6.51 -31.36
N LEU A 33 9.23 5.76 -32.31
CA LEU A 33 7.81 5.39 -32.36
C LEU A 33 7.43 4.52 -31.17
N THR A 34 8.25 3.53 -30.84
CA THR A 34 8.07 2.64 -29.69
C THR A 34 8.08 3.44 -28.39
N ARG A 35 9.01 4.39 -28.23
CA ARG A 35 9.04 5.26 -27.04
C ARG A 35 7.81 6.14 -26.94
N ALA A 36 7.36 6.73 -28.06
CA ALA A 36 6.15 7.55 -28.10
C ALA A 36 4.89 6.74 -27.76
N ALA A 37 4.77 5.51 -28.27
CA ALA A 37 3.68 4.61 -27.92
C ALA A 37 3.68 4.24 -26.42
N GLY A 38 4.87 4.07 -25.82
CA GLY A 38 5.05 3.87 -24.38
C GLY A 38 4.49 5.02 -23.53
N GLN A 39 4.67 6.27 -23.96
CA GLN A 39 4.15 7.45 -23.25
C GLN A 39 2.61 7.49 -23.17
N LEU A 40 1.91 6.75 -24.04
CA LEU A 40 0.44 6.67 -24.05
C LEU A 40 -0.06 5.39 -23.37
N SER A 41 0.55 4.25 -23.71
CA SER A 41 0.10 2.93 -23.23
C SER A 41 0.39 2.71 -21.75
N ILE A 42 1.54 3.18 -21.23
CA ILE A 42 1.91 3.01 -19.82
C ILE A 42 0.91 3.73 -18.89
N PRO A 43 0.61 5.04 -19.06
CA PRO A 43 -0.39 5.69 -18.20
C PRO A 43 -1.80 5.09 -18.30
N ALA A 44 -2.20 4.62 -19.49
CA ALA A 44 -3.48 3.95 -19.68
C ALA A 44 -3.54 2.64 -18.89
N ALA A 45 -2.50 1.82 -18.97
CA ALA A 45 -2.39 0.58 -18.20
C ALA A 45 -2.34 0.85 -16.68
N MET A 46 -1.55 1.83 -16.23
CA MET A 46 -1.53 2.24 -14.83
C MET A 46 -2.91 2.70 -14.35
N THR A 47 -3.68 3.40 -15.18
CA THR A 47 -5.07 3.78 -14.85
C THR A 47 -5.95 2.55 -14.63
N MET A 48 -5.88 1.54 -15.51
CA MET A 48 -6.68 0.32 -15.39
C MET A 48 -6.28 -0.50 -14.15
N LEU A 49 -4.98 -0.67 -13.94
CA LEU A 49 -4.42 -1.36 -12.76
C LEU A 49 -4.81 -0.64 -11.47
N SER A 50 -4.70 0.69 -11.42
CA SER A 50 -5.04 1.49 -10.23
C SER A 50 -6.50 1.32 -9.80
N ARG A 51 -7.42 1.19 -10.76
CA ARG A 51 -8.87 1.06 -10.52
C ARG A 51 -9.32 -0.34 -10.15
N SER A 52 -8.50 -1.37 -10.35
CA SER A 52 -8.94 -2.76 -10.16
C SER A 52 -7.84 -3.61 -9.50
N LYS A 53 -7.99 -3.81 -8.18
CA LYS A 53 -7.13 -4.73 -7.42
C LYS A 53 -7.15 -6.16 -7.97
N GLU A 54 -8.31 -6.65 -8.43
CA GLU A 54 -8.40 -8.01 -8.99
C GLU A 54 -7.61 -8.12 -10.29
N THR A 55 -7.61 -7.05 -11.10
CA THR A 55 -6.76 -6.99 -12.29
C THR A 55 -5.28 -6.97 -11.90
N ARG A 56 -4.87 -6.15 -10.92
CA ARG A 56 -3.49 -6.14 -10.42
C ARG A 56 -3.03 -7.52 -9.97
N LYS A 57 -3.84 -8.20 -9.14
CA LYS A 57 -3.55 -9.55 -8.63
C LYS A 57 -3.36 -10.55 -9.77
N ARG A 58 -4.33 -10.64 -10.69
CA ARG A 58 -4.28 -11.56 -11.84
C ARG A 58 -3.08 -11.29 -12.76
N TRP A 59 -2.72 -10.03 -12.96
CA TRP A 59 -1.61 -9.66 -13.84
C TRP A 59 -0.25 -9.76 -13.13
N ARG A 60 -0.17 -9.62 -11.80
CA ARG A 60 1.02 -9.89 -10.99
C ARG A 60 1.44 -11.37 -11.03
N GLU A 61 0.48 -12.28 -11.22
CA GLU A 61 0.75 -13.73 -11.35
C GLU A 61 1.48 -14.11 -12.65
N ARG A 62 1.72 -13.16 -13.55
CA ARG A 62 2.49 -13.36 -14.80
C ARG A 62 3.96 -12.99 -14.57
N PRO A 63 4.86 -13.93 -14.26
CA PRO A 63 6.25 -13.64 -13.89
C PRO A 63 7.01 -12.90 -14.99
N GLU A 64 6.67 -13.15 -16.27
CA GLU A 64 7.29 -12.49 -17.42
C GLU A 64 7.10 -10.97 -17.42
N ILE A 65 6.06 -10.45 -16.75
CA ILE A 65 5.82 -9.01 -16.64
C ILE A 65 6.78 -8.40 -15.64
N MET A 66 6.95 -9.04 -14.47
CA MET A 66 7.83 -8.52 -13.42
C MET A 66 9.29 -8.56 -13.87
N ASP A 67 9.72 -9.66 -14.49
CA ASP A 67 11.07 -9.79 -15.06
C ASP A 67 11.35 -8.70 -16.11
N ARG A 68 10.35 -8.41 -16.95
CA ARG A 68 10.47 -7.38 -17.99
C ARG A 68 10.50 -5.97 -17.39
N LEU A 69 9.70 -5.70 -16.37
CA LEU A 69 9.69 -4.41 -15.68
C LEU A 69 11.03 -4.18 -14.98
N ASP A 70 11.60 -5.19 -14.33
CA ASP A 70 12.92 -5.12 -13.71
C ASP A 70 14.00 -4.75 -14.73
N GLN A 71 14.04 -5.47 -15.87
CA GLN A 71 14.98 -5.16 -16.95
C GLN A 71 14.81 -3.72 -17.48
N LEU A 72 13.59 -3.31 -17.81
CA LEU A 72 13.33 -2.01 -18.45
C LEU A 72 13.52 -0.83 -17.49
N GLU A 73 13.32 -1.05 -16.18
CA GLU A 73 13.58 -0.06 -15.15
C GLU A 73 15.09 0.21 -15.02
N GLU A 74 15.91 -0.85 -14.99
CA GLU A 74 17.38 -0.74 -14.99
C GLU A 74 17.90 0.01 -16.22
N ASP A 75 17.29 -0.21 -17.38
CA ASP A 75 17.62 0.47 -18.63
C ASP A 75 17.04 1.90 -18.74
N GLY A 76 16.25 2.35 -17.74
CA GLY A 76 15.61 3.67 -17.73
C GLY A 76 14.54 3.86 -18.83
N LEU A 77 13.95 2.77 -19.30
CA LEU A 77 12.97 2.74 -20.40
C LEU A 77 11.52 2.82 -19.92
N VAL A 78 11.27 2.53 -18.65
CA VAL A 78 9.96 2.67 -17.99
C VAL A 78 10.11 3.43 -16.67
N PRO A 79 9.05 4.12 -16.20
CA PRO A 79 9.09 4.77 -14.90
C PRO A 79 9.08 3.73 -13.76
N LEU A 80 9.88 3.97 -12.73
CA LEU A 80 9.94 3.19 -11.47
C LEU A 80 8.54 2.89 -10.88
N TRP A 81 7.63 3.86 -10.96
CA TRP A 81 6.27 3.71 -10.40
C TRP A 81 5.40 2.69 -11.12
N LEU A 82 5.73 2.29 -12.35
CA LEU A 82 4.98 1.26 -13.07
C LEU A 82 5.11 -0.09 -12.35
N ARG A 83 6.33 -0.44 -11.94
CA ARG A 83 6.58 -1.64 -11.13
C ARG A 83 5.84 -1.60 -9.81
N GLU A 84 5.88 -0.45 -9.13
CA GLU A 84 5.25 -0.27 -7.82
C GLU A 84 3.75 -0.54 -7.82
N ILE A 85 3.04 -0.25 -8.92
CA ILE A 85 1.62 -0.57 -9.06
C ILE A 85 1.36 -2.08 -8.93
N PHE A 86 2.25 -2.94 -9.43
CA PHE A 86 2.10 -4.39 -9.29
C PHE A 86 2.46 -4.91 -7.90
N LEU A 87 3.28 -4.16 -7.16
CA LEU A 87 3.75 -4.54 -5.83
C LEU A 87 2.83 -4.08 -4.69
N LEU A 88 1.77 -3.33 -4.99
CA LEU A 88 0.79 -2.93 -3.99
C LEU A 88 0.23 -4.13 -3.21
N HIS A 89 0.08 -3.95 -1.90
CA HIS A 89 -0.59 -4.92 -1.05
C HIS A 89 -2.10 -4.83 -1.24
N ASP A 90 -2.64 -5.84 -1.93
CA ASP A 90 -4.06 -6.04 -2.16
C ASP A 90 -4.55 -7.29 -1.43
N ASP A 91 -5.53 -7.11 -0.53
CA ASP A 91 -6.12 -8.15 0.31
C ASP A 91 -5.10 -8.85 1.24
N VAL A 92 -4.02 -8.16 1.62
CA VAL A 92 -3.13 -8.65 2.68
C VAL A 92 -3.81 -8.47 4.02
N GLU A 93 -4.03 -9.57 4.74
CA GLU A 93 -4.56 -9.58 6.10
C GLU A 93 -3.42 -9.44 7.11
N LEU A 94 -3.48 -8.40 7.94
CA LEU A 94 -2.44 -8.03 8.90
C LEU A 94 -3.00 -8.14 10.32
N VAL A 95 -2.35 -8.92 11.18
CA VAL A 95 -2.70 -9.03 12.60
C VAL A 95 -1.91 -8.01 13.39
N VAL A 96 -2.59 -7.25 14.23
CA VAL A 96 -1.99 -6.25 15.12
C VAL A 96 -2.37 -6.58 16.56
N LEU A 97 -1.37 -6.84 17.39
CA LEU A 97 -1.55 -7.10 18.82
C LEU A 97 -1.25 -5.85 19.65
N ASP A 98 -2.08 -5.58 20.63
CA ASP A 98 -1.86 -4.58 21.68
C ASP A 98 -1.71 -5.29 23.03
N PRO A 99 -0.47 -5.64 23.42
CA PRO A 99 -0.23 -6.32 24.69
C PRO A 99 -0.63 -5.47 25.90
N LYS A 100 -0.48 -4.14 25.82
CA LYS A 100 -0.75 -3.23 26.95
C LYS A 100 -2.23 -3.28 27.34
N ASN A 101 -3.13 -3.25 26.36
CA ASN A 101 -4.57 -3.28 26.62
C ASN A 101 -5.20 -4.66 26.41
N ARG A 102 -4.40 -5.68 26.10
CA ARG A 102 -4.82 -7.07 25.83
C ARG A 102 -5.83 -7.18 24.70
N ARG A 103 -5.57 -6.48 23.59
CA ARG A 103 -6.44 -6.44 22.40
C ARG A 103 -5.69 -7.01 21.20
N ALA A 104 -6.47 -7.50 20.25
CA ALA A 104 -5.96 -7.94 18.96
C ALA A 104 -6.91 -7.47 17.86
N PHE A 105 -6.34 -7.11 16.73
CA PHE A 105 -7.05 -6.57 15.58
C PHE A 105 -6.57 -7.25 14.31
N GLU A 106 -7.46 -7.39 13.35
CA GLU A 106 -7.16 -7.82 12.00
C GLU A 106 -7.52 -6.73 11.02
N PHE A 107 -6.57 -6.36 10.18
CA PHE A 107 -6.71 -5.36 9.15
C PHE A 107 -6.55 -5.97 7.77
N ARG A 108 -7.20 -5.37 6.78
CA ARG A 108 -7.02 -5.70 5.38
C ARG A 108 -6.44 -4.49 4.65
N LEU A 109 -5.34 -4.72 3.94
CA LEU A 109 -4.66 -3.71 3.13
C LEU A 109 -5.18 -3.79 1.69
N VAL A 110 -5.44 -2.63 1.09
CA VAL A 110 -5.79 -2.53 -0.34
C VAL A 110 -5.02 -1.36 -0.95
N GLY A 111 -4.33 -1.60 -2.05
CA GLY A 111 -3.55 -0.56 -2.75
C GLY A 111 -2.42 0.04 -1.92
N VAL A 112 -1.99 -0.60 -0.82
CA VAL A 112 -0.96 -0.05 0.08
C VAL A 112 0.42 -0.31 -0.50
N GLN A 113 1.25 0.73 -0.60
CA GLN A 113 2.60 0.61 -1.15
C GLN A 113 3.51 -0.16 -0.19
N ASP A 114 4.35 -1.02 -0.76
CA ASP A 114 5.48 -1.65 -0.08
C ASP A 114 6.66 -0.67 0.05
N ARG A 115 6.38 0.49 0.66
CA ARG A 115 7.34 1.59 0.84
C ARG A 115 7.08 2.38 2.11
N LEU A 116 8.11 2.41 2.96
CA LEU A 116 8.22 3.27 4.13
C LEU A 116 6.88 3.42 4.90
N TYR A 117 6.64 4.57 5.49
CA TYR A 117 5.57 4.81 6.45
C TYR A 117 4.14 4.81 5.86
N HIS A 118 3.90 4.30 4.64
CA HIS A 118 2.56 4.28 4.04
C HIS A 118 1.58 3.41 4.84
N CYS A 119 1.93 2.13 5.06
CA CYS A 119 1.12 1.24 5.88
C CYS A 119 0.96 1.78 7.32
N PRO A 120 2.03 2.19 8.03
CA PRO A 120 1.89 2.85 9.33
C PRO A 120 0.95 4.06 9.34
N ALA A 121 0.99 4.95 8.34
CA ALA A 121 0.12 6.13 8.30
C ALA A 121 -1.37 5.75 8.25
N LEU A 122 -1.73 4.81 7.38
CA LEU A 122 -3.11 4.33 7.24
C LEU A 122 -3.57 3.48 8.44
N LEU A 123 -2.68 2.64 8.97
CA LEU A 123 -2.98 1.77 10.11
C LEU A 123 -3.23 2.55 11.41
N GLN A 124 -2.49 3.65 11.63
CA GLN A 124 -2.71 4.54 12.78
C GLN A 124 -4.10 5.16 12.75
N ASP A 125 -4.51 5.66 11.58
CA ASP A 125 -5.85 6.19 11.37
C ASP A 125 -6.93 5.12 11.58
N ALA A 126 -6.76 3.93 11.01
CA ALA A 126 -7.72 2.84 11.14
C ALA A 126 -7.92 2.41 12.59
N LEU A 127 -6.82 2.25 13.35
CA LEU A 127 -6.87 1.96 14.78
C LEU A 127 -7.56 3.09 15.55
N LEU A 128 -7.12 4.35 15.41
CA LEU A 128 -7.65 5.47 16.19
C LEU A 128 -9.13 5.75 15.91
N ARG A 129 -9.60 5.57 14.67
CA ARG A 129 -11.04 5.66 14.35
C ARG A 129 -11.86 4.59 15.06
N HIS A 130 -11.30 3.41 15.26
CA HIS A 130 -11.98 2.30 15.93
C HIS A 130 -11.91 2.39 17.45
N THR A 131 -10.72 2.65 18.00
CA THR A 131 -10.47 2.65 19.44
C THR A 131 -10.86 3.96 20.12
N GLY A 132 -11.01 5.03 19.35
CA GLY A 132 -11.34 6.35 19.86
C GLY A 132 -10.12 7.15 20.34
N PRO A 133 -10.36 8.42 20.75
CA PRO A 133 -9.31 9.34 21.17
C PRO A 133 -8.61 8.84 22.45
N GLY A 134 -7.29 9.08 22.54
CA GLY A 134 -6.47 8.71 23.70
C GLY A 134 -6.02 7.25 23.73
N TYR A 135 -6.37 6.44 22.72
CA TYR A 135 -5.81 5.09 22.58
C TYR A 135 -4.27 5.15 22.54
N LEU A 136 -3.62 4.39 23.41
CA LEU A 136 -2.16 4.42 23.62
C LEU A 136 -1.59 5.83 23.88
N ASP A 137 -2.39 6.70 24.53
CA ASP A 137 -2.03 8.08 24.84
C ASP A 137 -1.73 8.92 23.58
N ALA A 138 -2.24 8.48 22.43
CA ALA A 138 -2.03 9.13 21.14
C ALA A 138 -2.99 10.29 20.90
N GLU A 139 -2.47 11.32 20.24
CA GLU A 139 -3.28 12.37 19.61
C GLU A 139 -3.93 11.87 18.31
N PRO A 140 -4.98 12.56 17.83
CA PRO A 140 -5.58 12.27 16.53
C PRO A 140 -4.58 12.35 15.37
N VAL A 141 -4.86 11.60 14.31
CA VAL A 141 -4.15 11.74 13.03
C VAL A 141 -4.51 13.05 12.35
N ASP A 142 -3.57 13.60 11.56
CA ASP A 142 -3.86 14.75 10.70
C ASP A 142 -4.75 14.28 9.53
N PRO A 143 -5.99 14.81 9.39
CA PRO A 143 -6.89 14.41 8.31
C PRO A 143 -6.31 14.63 6.91
N GLN A 144 -5.46 15.65 6.73
CA GLN A 144 -4.83 15.91 5.43
C GLN A 144 -3.77 14.85 5.09
N ALA A 145 -2.98 14.42 6.07
CA ALA A 145 -2.01 13.34 5.90
C ALA A 145 -2.68 12.01 5.57
N VAL A 146 -3.77 11.68 6.26
CA VAL A 146 -4.55 10.46 5.99
C VAL A 146 -5.19 10.52 4.61
N ARG A 147 -5.82 11.66 4.25
CA ARG A 147 -6.43 11.83 2.93
C ARG A 147 -5.40 11.70 1.80
N TYR A 148 -4.20 12.26 1.98
CA TYR A 148 -3.08 12.10 1.05
C TYR A 148 -2.64 10.63 0.95
N ALA A 149 -2.42 9.95 2.08
CA ALA A 149 -2.02 8.54 2.10
C ALA A 149 -3.05 7.64 1.40
N ARG A 150 -4.35 7.93 1.55
CA ARG A 150 -5.41 7.21 0.84
C ARG A 150 -5.53 7.54 -0.65
N ASN A 151 -4.90 8.64 -1.07
CA ASN A 151 -5.19 9.31 -2.34
C ASN A 151 -6.70 9.56 -2.54
N ASP A 152 -7.37 10.00 -1.47
CA ASP A 152 -8.83 10.16 -1.44
C ASP A 152 -9.25 11.51 -2.03
N HIS A 153 -9.73 11.48 -3.28
CA HIS A 153 -10.23 12.63 -4.04
C HIS A 153 -9.28 13.84 -3.98
N LEU A 154 -7.98 13.62 -4.18
CA LEU A 154 -6.98 14.69 -4.14
C LEU A 154 -7.14 15.66 -5.30
N THR A 155 -7.09 16.95 -4.98
CA THR A 155 -7.05 18.06 -5.93
C THR A 155 -5.61 18.45 -6.24
N ARG A 156 -5.41 19.29 -7.27
CA ARG A 156 -4.09 19.85 -7.60
C ARG A 156 -3.46 20.60 -6.42
N ASP A 157 -4.26 21.29 -5.61
CA ASP A 157 -3.78 22.04 -4.46
C ASP A 157 -3.34 21.11 -3.32
N ASP A 158 -3.98 19.94 -3.18
CA ASP A 158 -3.56 18.92 -2.23
C ASP A 158 -2.17 18.38 -2.58
N TYR A 159 -1.91 18.11 -3.87
CA TYR A 159 -0.57 17.70 -4.33
C TYR A 159 0.49 18.78 -4.09
N ALA A 160 0.17 20.05 -4.30
CA ALA A 160 1.09 21.16 -4.03
C ALA A 160 1.38 21.29 -2.54
N SER A 161 0.36 21.16 -1.69
CA SER A 161 0.46 21.28 -0.23
C SER A 161 1.20 20.09 0.41
N ALA A 162 1.14 18.92 -0.22
CA ALA A 162 1.82 17.71 0.24
C ALA A 162 3.35 17.85 0.33
N ALA A 163 3.95 18.82 -0.38
CA ALA A 163 5.39 19.11 -0.31
C ALA A 163 5.83 19.63 1.07
N THR A 164 4.92 20.30 1.78
CA THR A 164 5.15 20.86 3.13
C THR A 164 4.42 20.10 4.23
N LEU A 165 3.56 19.15 3.88
CA LEU A 165 2.83 18.32 4.82
C LEU A 165 3.81 17.47 5.64
N MET A 166 3.62 17.48 6.95
CA MET A 166 4.41 16.67 7.89
C MET A 166 3.44 15.81 8.69
N ASP A 167 3.75 14.54 8.74
CA ASP A 167 3.02 13.56 9.52
C ASP A 167 3.99 12.81 10.44
N HIS A 168 3.48 12.10 11.43
CA HIS A 168 4.35 11.50 12.45
C HIS A 168 3.78 10.26 13.12
N GLN A 169 4.66 9.54 13.81
CA GLN A 169 4.28 8.35 14.55
C GLN A 169 3.50 8.71 15.82
N ARG A 170 2.32 8.12 16.00
CA ARG A 170 1.44 8.27 17.17
C ARG A 170 1.67 7.16 18.19
N PHE A 171 1.98 5.97 17.72
CA PHE A 171 2.39 4.82 18.54
C PHE A 171 3.38 3.96 17.77
N ASN A 172 4.15 3.16 18.51
CA ASN A 172 5.18 2.31 17.93
C ASN A 172 4.54 1.11 17.25
N PHE A 173 4.99 0.79 16.04
CA PHE A 173 4.78 -0.50 15.41
C PHE A 173 6.06 -1.30 15.48
N ALA A 174 5.94 -2.55 15.88
CA ALA A 174 7.05 -3.50 15.88
C ALA A 174 6.53 -4.90 15.60
N HIS A 175 7.41 -5.89 15.63
CA HIS A 175 7.01 -7.28 15.75
C HIS A 175 7.56 -7.85 17.07
N PRO A 176 7.08 -9.02 17.55
CA PRO A 176 7.54 -9.57 18.82
C PRO A 176 9.07 -9.67 18.88
N GLY A 177 9.66 -9.25 20.01
CA GLY A 177 11.10 -9.28 20.25
C GLY A 177 11.89 -8.08 19.69
N VAL A 178 11.27 -7.18 18.93
CA VAL A 178 11.91 -5.98 18.38
C VAL A 178 11.26 -4.72 18.94
N GLY A 179 12.08 -3.73 19.30
CA GLY A 179 11.60 -2.47 19.89
C GLY A 179 11.07 -1.46 18.87
N PHE A 180 11.46 -1.60 17.60
CA PHE A 180 11.10 -0.69 16.53
C PHE A 180 11.27 -1.34 15.16
N MET A 181 10.27 -1.24 14.31
CA MET A 181 10.37 -1.62 12.90
C MET A 181 10.63 -0.38 12.04
N PRO A 182 11.66 -0.35 11.18
CA PRO A 182 11.82 0.72 10.23
C PRO A 182 10.59 0.79 9.33
N GLY A 183 10.17 2.01 8.97
CA GLY A 183 8.97 2.18 8.15
C GLY A 183 9.00 1.39 6.84
N SER A 184 10.17 1.02 6.31
CA SER A 184 10.33 0.34 5.02
C SER A 184 10.07 -1.17 5.03
N GLY A 185 9.70 -1.78 6.16
CA GLY A 185 9.48 -3.23 6.20
C GLY A 185 8.24 -3.64 5.42
N SER A 186 8.38 -4.65 4.56
CA SER A 186 7.26 -5.26 3.85
C SER A 186 6.46 -6.17 4.78
N PRO A 187 5.12 -6.26 4.65
CA PRO A 187 4.32 -7.29 5.31
C PRO A 187 4.87 -8.72 5.11
N GLU A 188 5.52 -9.00 3.96
CA GLU A 188 6.12 -10.31 3.67
C GLU A 188 7.36 -10.61 4.53
N GLU A 189 8.00 -9.59 5.10
CA GLU A 189 9.18 -9.71 5.97
C GLU A 189 8.78 -9.87 7.46
N LEU A 190 7.50 -9.70 7.78
CA LEU A 190 7.00 -9.80 9.15
C LEU A 190 6.90 -11.26 9.60
N PRO A 191 7.10 -11.54 10.89
CA PRO A 191 6.74 -12.86 11.42
C PRO A 191 5.25 -13.12 11.20
N LEU A 192 4.90 -14.39 11.03
CA LEU A 192 3.53 -14.80 10.79
C LEU A 192 2.86 -15.29 12.07
N LEU A 193 1.60 -14.89 12.29
CA LEU A 193 0.70 -15.47 13.27
C LEU A 193 -0.52 -16.00 12.52
N GLU A 194 -0.76 -17.31 12.61
CA GLU A 194 -1.83 -17.99 11.85
C GLU A 194 -1.73 -17.79 10.32
N GLY A 195 -0.51 -17.69 9.80
CA GLY A 195 -0.24 -17.47 8.38
C GLY A 195 -0.39 -16.01 7.93
N LYS A 196 -0.68 -15.08 8.86
CA LYS A 196 -0.86 -13.65 8.58
C LYS A 196 0.32 -12.85 9.13
N PRO A 197 0.84 -11.85 8.39
CA PRO A 197 1.81 -10.89 8.91
C PRO A 197 1.40 -10.33 10.27
N LEU A 198 2.35 -10.24 11.20
CA LEU A 198 2.12 -9.85 12.59
C LEU A 198 2.86 -8.56 12.94
N LEU A 199 2.12 -7.62 13.52
CA LEU A 199 2.65 -6.46 14.24
C LEU A 199 2.19 -6.43 15.70
N THR A 200 2.95 -5.73 16.52
CA THR A 200 2.58 -5.27 17.85
C THR A 200 2.52 -3.75 17.88
N VAL A 201 1.64 -3.21 18.71
CA VAL A 201 1.57 -1.78 19.02
C VAL A 201 1.94 -1.51 20.47
N ALA A 202 2.60 -0.39 20.69
CA ALA A 202 2.97 0.08 22.02
C ALA A 202 2.91 1.61 22.08
N PRO A 203 2.76 2.22 23.27
CA PRO A 203 2.89 3.66 23.42
C PRO A 203 4.17 4.18 22.79
N LYS A 204 4.11 5.40 22.25
CA LYS A 204 5.23 6.01 21.53
C LYS A 204 6.46 6.13 22.44
N GLY A 205 7.53 5.43 22.07
CA GLY A 205 8.83 5.52 22.73
C GLY A 205 9.86 6.40 22.00
N ILE A 206 9.67 6.62 20.70
CA ILE A 206 10.58 7.41 19.85
C ILE A 206 9.74 8.36 18.98
N HIS A 207 10.29 9.54 18.69
CA HIS A 207 9.68 10.50 17.78
C HIS A 207 10.20 10.34 16.35
N PHE A 208 9.34 9.89 15.45
CA PHE A 208 9.57 9.89 14.01
C PHE A 208 8.53 10.74 13.30
N ASN A 209 9.02 11.60 12.40
CA ASN A 209 8.20 12.41 11.52
C ASN A 209 8.60 12.09 10.08
N TRP A 210 7.65 12.21 9.15
CA TRP A 210 7.86 11.99 7.74
C TRP A 210 7.06 12.99 6.90
N ARG A 211 7.56 13.22 5.68
CA ARG A 211 6.80 13.93 4.65
C ARG A 211 6.11 12.88 3.78
N PRO A 212 4.76 12.83 3.75
CA PRO A 212 4.03 11.85 2.94
C PRO A 212 4.49 11.82 1.47
N SER A 213 4.61 12.98 0.83
CA SER A 213 5.04 13.13 -0.56
C SER A 213 6.45 12.62 -0.86
N ASN A 214 7.33 12.53 0.15
CA ASN A 214 8.69 12.01 -0.01
C ASN A 214 8.81 10.52 0.31
N MET A 215 7.99 10.02 1.25
CA MET A 215 8.11 8.64 1.72
C MET A 215 7.21 7.67 0.95
N TYR A 216 6.04 8.14 0.51
CA TYR A 216 5.03 7.34 -0.20
C TYR A 216 4.22 8.24 -1.13
N GLY A 217 4.88 8.74 -2.18
CA GLY A 217 4.23 9.57 -3.19
C GLY A 217 3.06 8.84 -3.85
N VAL A 218 2.05 9.60 -4.29
CA VAL A 218 0.92 9.05 -5.03
C VAL A 218 1.39 8.48 -6.37
N LEU A 219 1.26 7.16 -6.56
CA LEU A 219 1.68 6.49 -7.80
C LEU A 219 0.81 6.87 -8.99
N HIS A 220 -0.49 7.02 -8.77
CA HIS A 220 -1.45 7.35 -9.81
C HIS A 220 -2.74 7.90 -9.19
N GLN A 221 -3.31 8.95 -9.79
CA GLN A 221 -4.51 9.63 -9.26
C GLN A 221 -5.75 8.74 -9.12
N ALA A 222 -5.80 7.63 -9.86
CA ALA A 222 -6.93 6.69 -9.84
C ALA A 222 -6.76 5.54 -8.81
N LEU A 223 -5.65 5.51 -8.07
CA LEU A 223 -5.38 4.49 -7.05
C LEU A 223 -5.94 4.99 -5.72
N GLU A 224 -6.87 4.27 -5.11
CA GLU A 224 -7.28 4.51 -3.73
C GLU A 224 -6.63 3.46 -2.83
N SER A 225 -5.99 3.92 -1.76
CA SER A 225 -5.32 3.06 -0.78
C SER A 225 -6.13 3.01 0.51
N SER A 226 -6.28 1.84 1.11
CA SER A 226 -6.98 1.69 2.39
C SER A 226 -6.33 0.65 3.31
N VAL A 227 -6.48 0.89 4.61
CA VAL A 227 -6.30 -0.09 5.67
C VAL A 227 -7.60 -0.14 6.44
N GLU A 228 -8.27 -1.28 6.37
CA GLU A 228 -9.62 -1.46 6.90
C GLU A 228 -9.59 -2.46 8.04
N LEU A 229 -10.16 -2.08 9.20
CA LEU A 229 -10.38 -3.03 10.27
C LEU A 229 -11.40 -4.07 9.77
N SER A 230 -10.94 -5.30 9.63
CA SER A 230 -11.79 -6.44 9.25
C SER A 230 -12.45 -7.03 10.49
N ARG A 231 -11.71 -7.05 11.62
CA ARG A 231 -12.18 -7.64 12.87
C ARG A 231 -11.39 -7.11 14.06
N GLU A 232 -12.09 -6.85 15.17
CA GLU A 232 -11.48 -6.90 16.51
C GLU A 232 -11.76 -8.27 17.11
N PHE A 233 -10.73 -8.91 17.65
CA PHE A 233 -10.87 -10.21 18.30
C PHE A 233 -11.56 -10.06 19.66
N THR A 234 -12.28 -11.10 20.09
CA THR A 234 -12.81 -11.14 21.45
C THR A 234 -11.66 -11.18 22.46
N SER A 235 -11.91 -10.80 23.72
CA SER A 235 -10.86 -10.86 24.75
C SER A 235 -10.23 -12.24 24.86
N ALA A 236 -11.02 -13.32 24.85
CA ALA A 236 -10.49 -14.68 24.93
C ALA A 236 -9.58 -15.06 23.74
N GLU A 237 -9.89 -14.56 22.54
CA GLU A 237 -9.06 -14.78 21.36
C GLU A 237 -7.78 -13.94 21.41
N ALA A 238 -7.90 -12.67 21.79
CA ALA A 238 -6.75 -11.78 21.96
C ALA A 238 -5.76 -12.36 22.98
N GLU A 239 -6.25 -12.85 24.12
CA GLU A 239 -5.49 -13.57 25.15
C GLU A 239 -4.74 -14.78 24.57
N ALA A 240 -5.44 -15.62 23.80
CA ALA A 240 -4.84 -16.79 23.17
C ALA A 240 -3.76 -16.41 22.14
N LEU A 241 -3.98 -15.36 21.36
CA LEU A 241 -3.00 -14.84 20.39
C LEU A 241 -1.77 -14.26 21.08
N LEU A 242 -1.96 -13.44 22.13
CA LEU A 242 -0.89 -12.86 22.93
C LEU A 242 -0.04 -13.95 23.59
N GLY A 243 -0.67 -14.97 24.19
CA GLY A 243 0.02 -16.09 24.82
C GLY A 243 0.85 -16.92 23.84
N ARG A 244 0.39 -17.09 22.60
CA ARG A 244 1.18 -17.75 21.54
C ARG A 244 2.42 -16.97 21.12
N CYS A 245 2.42 -15.66 21.32
CA CYS A 245 3.55 -14.78 21.04
C CYS A 245 4.44 -14.53 22.28
N GLY A 246 4.10 -15.08 23.45
CA GLY A 246 4.80 -14.81 24.71
C GLY A 246 4.68 -13.35 25.16
N LEU A 247 3.56 -12.70 24.87
CA LEU A 247 3.27 -11.29 25.15
C LEU A 247 2.27 -11.14 26.32
N ASP A 248 2.50 -11.90 27.38
CA ASP A 248 1.62 -11.99 28.56
C ASP A 248 1.64 -10.74 29.45
#